data_AF-A0A2C1YUZ3-F1
#
_entry.id   AF-A0A2C1YUZ3-F1
#
_cell.length_a   1.000
_cell.length_b   1.000
_cell.length_c   1.000
_cell.angle_alpha   90.00
_cell.angle_beta   90.00
_cell.angle_gamma   90.00
#
_symmetry.space_group_name_H-M   'P 1'
#
loop_
_entity.id
_entity.type
_entity.pdbx_description
1 polymer ?
#
loop_
_entity_poly.entity_id
_entity_poly.type
_entity_poly.pdbx_seq_one_letter_code
_entity_poly.pdbx_strand_id
1 'polypeptide(L)' 'MRRDVLDYLERQKDLKQFIREQPQWYRKLTRNPYDLQALEIASLHHYKKTIPHQVEKFSNSVQMASMMYHMFQAMKTQN' A
#
# COMPACT_ATOMS: atom_id res chain seq x y z
N MET A 1 -24.94 9.24 0.18
CA MET A 1 -23.77 10.12 -0.02
C MET A 1 -24.23 11.41 -0.69
N ARG A 2 -23.68 12.56 -0.30
CA ARG A 2 -24.03 13.86 -0.90
C ARG A 2 -23.44 13.96 -2.32
N ARG A 3 -24.07 14.76 -3.18
CA ARG A 3 -23.78 14.84 -4.62
C ARG A 3 -22.45 15.52 -4.93
N ASP A 4 -22.11 16.56 -4.18
CA ASP A 4 -20.79 17.22 -4.19
C ASP A 4 -19.62 16.25 -3.93
N VAL A 5 -19.78 15.33 -2.98
CA VAL A 5 -18.79 14.29 -2.66
C VAL A 5 -18.67 13.30 -3.82
N LEU A 6 -19.79 12.89 -4.42
CA LEU A 6 -19.77 12.03 -5.60
C LEU A 6 -19.03 12.70 -6.77
N ASP A 7 -19.36 13.95 -7.07
CA ASP A 7 -18.73 14.72 -8.15
C ASP A 7 -17.22 14.89 -7.90
N TYR A 8 -16.80 15.07 -6.65
CA TYR A 8 -15.38 15.13 -6.28
C TYR A 8 -14.67 13.80 -6.51
N LEU A 9 -15.28 12.69 -6.10
CA LEU A 9 -14.73 11.35 -6.28
C LEU A 9 -14.64 10.97 -7.75
N GLU A 10 -15.58 11.42 -8.58
CA GLU A 10 -15.54 11.16 -10.02
C GLU A 10 -14.40 11.89 -10.73
N ARG A 11 -14.00 13.06 -10.22
CA ARG A 11 -12.85 13.81 -10.75
C ARG A 11 -11.51 13.12 -10.45
N GLN A 12 -11.43 12.34 -9.36
CA GLN A 12 -10.21 11.65 -8.95
C GLN A 12 -10.33 10.13 -9.11
N LYS A 13 -9.76 9.60 -10.20
CA LYS A 13 -9.81 8.15 -10.52
C LYS A 13 -9.26 7.27 -9.40
N ASP A 14 -8.21 7.71 -8.71
CA ASP A 14 -7.58 6.96 -7.62
C ASP A 14 -8.52 6.83 -6.41
N LEU A 15 -9.21 7.92 -6.01
CA LEU A 15 -10.19 7.86 -4.94
C LEU A 15 -11.40 7.00 -5.31
N LYS A 16 -11.87 7.10 -6.56
CA LYS A 16 -12.96 6.27 -7.08
C LYS A 16 -12.60 4.79 -7.03
N GLN A 17 -11.37 4.43 -7.37
CA GLN A 17 -10.86 3.07 -7.29
C GLN A 17 -10.70 2.62 -5.83
N PHE A 18 -10.17 3.49 -4.96
CA PHE A 18 -10.02 3.21 -3.52
C PHE A 18 -11.35 2.88 -2.84
N ILE A 19 -12.41 3.63 -3.14
CA ILE A 19 -13.75 3.39 -2.57
C ILE A 19 -14.33 2.05 -3.04
N ARG A 20 -14.03 1.63 -4.27
CA ARG A 20 -14.45 0.32 -4.79
C ARG A 20 -13.72 -0.82 -4.07
N GLU A 21 -12.45 -0.63 -3.78
CA GLU A 21 -11.63 -1.58 -3.02
C GLU A 21 -12.00 -1.61 -1.53
N GLN A 22 -12.41 -0.47 -0.97
CA GLN A 22 -12.71 -0.28 0.45
C GLN A 22 -14.14 0.28 0.65
N PRO A 23 -15.20 -0.54 0.48
CA PRO A 23 -16.60 -0.09 0.53
C PRO A 23 -17.04 0.45 1.91
N GLN A 24 -16.24 0.23 2.96
CA GLN A 24 -16.41 0.86 4.27
C GLN A 24 -16.43 2.40 4.18
N TRP A 25 -15.63 2.98 3.28
CA TRP A 25 -15.58 4.42 3.07
C TRP A 25 -16.86 4.96 2.45
N TYR A 26 -17.53 4.20 1.59
CA TYR A 26 -18.84 4.58 1.05
C TYR A 26 -19.89 4.75 2.16
N ARG A 27 -19.88 3.85 3.14
CA ARG A 27 -20.78 3.93 4.31
C ARG A 27 -20.41 5.09 5.22
N LYS A 28 -19.11 5.32 5.44
CA LYS A 28 -18.59 6.41 6.28
C LYS A 28 -18.94 7.78 5.69
N LEU A 29 -18.64 8.01 4.41
CA LEU A 29 -18.95 9.27 3.71
C LEU A 29 -20.45 9.50 3.50
N THR A 30 -21.25 8.42 3.48
CA THR A 30 -22.71 8.54 3.46
C THR A 30 -23.25 9.06 4.79
N ARG A 31 -22.64 8.69 5.93
CA ARG A 31 -23.04 9.18 7.25
C ARG A 31 -22.47 10.56 7.55
N ASN A 32 -21.21 10.81 7.19
CA ASN A 32 -20.54 12.08 7.38
C ASN A 32 -19.79 12.49 6.10
N PRO A 33 -20.32 13.44 5.31
CA PRO A 33 -19.68 13.88 4.07
C PRO A 33 -18.38 14.68 4.32
N TYR A 34 -18.12 15.15 5.55
CA TYR A 34 -16.91 15.91 5.88
C TYR A 34 -15.66 15.03 6.07
N ASP A 35 -15.81 13.70 6.11
CA ASP A 35 -14.70 12.75 6.24
C ASP A 35 -13.89 12.54 4.94
N LEU A 36 -14.10 13.41 3.95
CA LEU A 36 -13.45 13.35 2.64
C LEU A 36 -11.92 13.52 2.74
N GLN A 37 -11.46 14.39 3.63
CA GLN A 37 -10.02 14.56 3.87
C GLN A 37 -9.38 13.30 4.50
N ALA A 38 -10.13 12.60 5.36
CA ALA A 38 -9.68 11.34 5.93
C ALA A 38 -9.61 10.22 4.87
N LEU A 39 -10.53 10.22 3.90
CA LEU A 39 -10.49 9.31 2.75
C LEU A 39 -9.21 9.52 1.94
N GLU A 40 -8.86 10.77 1.64
CA GLU A 40 -7.65 11.11 0.88
C GLU A 40 -6.40 10.56 1.56
N ILE A 41 -6.24 10.83 2.85
CA ILE A 41 -5.13 10.33 3.65
C ILE A 41 -5.09 8.79 3.60
N ALA A 42 -6.22 8.13 3.81
CA ALA A 42 -6.29 6.67 3.78
C ALA A 42 -5.95 6.09 2.40
N SER A 43 -6.37 6.75 1.32
CA SER A 43 -6.03 6.34 -0.05
C SER A 43 -4.53 6.44 -0.32
N LEU A 44 -3.86 7.48 0.21
CA LEU A 44 -2.41 7.67 0.08
C LEU A 44 -1.63 6.57 0.81
N HIS A 45 -2.11 6.16 1.99
CA HIS A 45 -1.53 5.04 2.74
C HIS A 45 -1.77 3.69 2.04
N HIS A 46 -2.98 3.45 1.52
CA HIS A 46 -3.36 2.19 0.88
C HIS A 46 -2.58 1.92 -0.41
N TYR A 47 -2.43 2.94 -1.27
CA TYR A 47 -1.64 2.82 -2.50
C TYR A 47 -0.13 2.93 -2.26
N LYS A 48 0.34 2.90 -0.99
CA LYS A 48 1.76 2.86 -0.63
C LYS A 48 2.60 3.92 -1.36
N LYS A 49 2.09 5.15 -1.45
CA LYS A 49 2.97 6.31 -1.72
C LYS A 49 3.89 6.64 -0.52
N THR A 50 3.66 5.99 0.62
CA THR A 50 4.68 5.75 1.63
C THR A 50 5.31 4.37 1.39
N ILE A 51 6.64 4.32 1.30
CA ILE A 51 7.47 3.16 0.95
C ILE A 51 7.90 2.40 2.24
N PRO A 52 7.11 1.48 2.84
CA PRO A 52 7.75 0.57 3.82
C PRO A 52 7.55 -0.92 3.55
N HIS A 53 6.70 -1.35 2.62
CA HIS A 53 6.49 -2.79 2.39
C HIS A 53 7.19 -3.40 1.16
N GLN A 54 7.76 -2.58 0.27
CA GLN A 54 8.57 -3.09 -0.84
C GLN A 54 9.99 -3.48 -0.38
N VAL A 55 10.49 -2.86 0.70
CA VAL A 55 11.82 -3.16 1.29
C VAL A 55 11.85 -4.47 2.08
N GLU A 56 10.72 -4.91 2.63
CA GLU A 56 10.66 -6.16 3.39
C GLU A 56 10.89 -7.38 2.48
N LYS A 57 10.37 -7.34 1.23
CA LYS A 57 10.63 -8.37 0.23
C LYS A 57 12.09 -8.35 -0.28
N PHE A 58 12.74 -7.19 -0.31
CA PHE A 58 14.15 -7.09 -0.71
C PHE A 58 15.12 -7.62 0.36
N SER A 59 14.84 -7.38 1.66
CA SER A 59 15.69 -7.86 2.76
C SER A 59 15.83 -9.39 2.75
N ASN A 60 14.73 -10.11 2.52
CA ASN A 60 14.72 -11.57 2.51
C ASN A 60 15.56 -12.17 1.36
N SER A 61 15.58 -11.53 0.18
CA SER A 61 16.43 -11.99 -0.93
C SER A 61 17.92 -11.78 -0.69
N VAL A 62 18.32 -10.68 -0.03
CA VAL A 62 19.74 -10.41 0.28
C VAL A 62 20.25 -11.32 1.38
N GLN A 63 19.44 -11.58 2.43
CA GLN A 63 19.84 -12.48 3.51
C GLN A 63 20.09 -13.91 3.01
N MET A 64 19.25 -14.42 2.11
CA MET A 64 19.47 -15.75 1.51
C MET A 64 20.71 -15.78 0.61
N ALA A 65 21.00 -14.71 -0.15
CA ALA A 65 22.21 -14.61 -0.96
C ALA A 65 23.49 -14.62 -0.11
N SER A 66 23.51 -13.90 1.01
CA SER A 66 24.64 -13.91 1.95
C SER A 66 24.87 -15.28 2.56
N MET A 67 23.81 -15.98 2.96
CA MET A 67 23.90 -17.35 3.49
C MET A 67 24.48 -18.32 2.46
N MET A 68 24.00 -18.28 1.21
CA MET A 68 24.52 -19.12 0.13
C MET A 68 25.99 -18.82 -0.20
N TYR A 69 26.40 -17.54 -0.18
CA TYR A 69 27.80 -17.15 -0.39
C TYR A 69 28.73 -17.69 0.70
N HIS A 70 28.31 -17.61 1.97
CA HIS A 70 29.07 -18.18 3.08
C HIS A 70 29.19 -19.70 3.00
N MET A 71 28.12 -20.40 2.61
CA MET A 71 28.16 -21.85 2.38
C MET A 71 29.14 -22.22 1.26
N PHE A 72 29.13 -21.47 0.14
CA PHE A 72 30.05 -21.71 -0.97
C PHE A 72 31.53 -21.52 -0.58
N GLN A 73 31.85 -20.49 0.22
CA GLN A 73 33.21 -20.27 0.71
C GLN A 73 33.65 -21.37 1.68
N ALA A 74 32.76 -21.83 2.57
CA ALA A 74 33.04 -22.93 3.48
C ALA A 74 33.37 -24.23 2.73
N MET A 75 32.65 -24.53 1.65
CA MET A 75 32.93 -25.69 0.80
C MET A 75 34.26 -25.59 0.05
N LYS A 76 34.67 -24.39 -0.40
CA LYS A 76 35.97 -24.20 -1.05
C LYS A 76 37.16 -24.30 -0.08
N THR A 77 36.94 -24.06 1.21
CA THR A 77 38.00 -24.04 2.22
C THR A 77 38.29 -25.45 2.78
N GLN A 78 37.45 -26.44 2.47
CA GLN A 78 37.55 -27.81 2.98
C GLN A 78 38.20 -28.82 2.00
N ASN A 79 38.65 -28.36 0.82
CA ASN A 79 39.48 -29.12 -0.13
C ASN A 79 40.89 -28.53 -0.19
#